data_AF-A0A0G0KUI5-F1
#
_entry.id   AF-A0A0G0KUI5-F1
#
_cell.length_a   1.000
_cell.length_b   1.000
_cell.length_c   1.000
_cell.angle_alpha   90.00
_cell.angle_beta   90.00
_cell.angle_gamma   90.00
#
_symmetry.space_group_name_H-M   'P 1'
#
loop_
_entity.id
_entity.type
_entity.pdbx_description
1 polymer ?
#
loop_
_entity_poly.entity_id
_entity_poly.type
_entity_poly.pdbx_seq_one_letter_code
_entity_poly.pdbx_strand_id
1 'polypeptide(L)'
;MIETYSTRFYDNSQLQATLDQIHTLSYHRTETELRFSGEVFSAATEIVEEAIDLPENKKDGRYGGCMVYGRRSVSWTPASLFIGGAIAEDPEFGHKWDKYTLYAFGKAAVLISNQDFLTSGENKSLSQDRRLRIINNPVPGGGIATPDGSILAFSGFSEEADEAVCLATAWKVGLINEQQARIIANKGTGKSFDIAKTFIIH
;
A
#
# COMPACT_ATOMS: atom_id res chain seq x y z
N MET A 1 33.21 20.90 15.05
CA MET A 1 31.96 20.44 15.68
C MET A 1 31.15 19.77 14.59
N ILE A 2 31.12 18.44 14.58
CA ILE A 2 30.31 17.65 13.65
C ILE A 2 29.09 17.24 14.46
N GLU A 3 27.92 17.73 14.06
CA GLU A 3 26.65 17.35 14.66
C GLU A 3 26.45 15.84 14.42
N THR A 4 26.46 15.08 15.52
CA THR A 4 26.07 13.68 15.56
C THR A 4 24.61 13.56 15.14
N TYR A 5 24.39 13.16 13.89
CA TYR A 5 23.11 12.60 13.47
C TYR A 5 22.88 11.35 14.32
N SER A 6 21.92 11.45 15.24
CA SER A 6 21.35 10.34 15.96
C SER A 6 20.82 9.32 14.95
N THR A 7 21.61 8.30 14.66
CA THR A 7 21.15 7.07 14.05
C THR A 7 20.20 6.43 15.04
N ARG A 8 18.90 6.69 14.87
CA ARG A 8 17.86 5.84 15.45
C ARG A 8 18.02 4.48 14.80
N PHE A 9 18.78 3.61 15.44
CA PHE A 9 18.70 2.18 15.20
C PHE A 9 17.25 1.80 15.48
N TYR A 10 16.48 1.51 14.43
CA TYR A 10 15.23 0.81 14.59
C TYR A 10 15.58 -0.59 15.11
N ASP A 11 15.10 -0.87 16.32
CA ASP A 11 15.23 -2.17 16.92
C ASP A 11 14.40 -3.15 16.05
N ASN A 12 15.05 -4.17 15.49
CA ASN A 12 14.39 -5.22 14.71
C ASN A 12 13.23 -5.88 15.48
N SER A 13 13.22 -5.77 16.82
CA SER A 13 12.09 -6.16 17.67
C SER A 13 10.79 -5.40 17.35
N GLN A 14 10.85 -4.15 16.89
CA GLN A 14 9.68 -3.34 16.55
C GLN A 14 9.10 -3.70 15.19
N LEU A 15 9.96 -3.99 14.21
CA LEU A 15 9.55 -4.56 12.93
C LEU A 15 8.87 -5.91 13.18
N GLN A 16 9.50 -6.77 13.97
CA GLN A 16 8.93 -8.07 14.33
C GLN A 16 7.61 -7.92 15.10
N ALA A 17 7.51 -7.03 16.08
CA ALA A 17 6.26 -6.79 16.82
C ALA A 17 5.13 -6.24 15.92
N THR A 18 5.47 -5.40 14.94
CA THR A 18 4.49 -4.90 13.96
C THR A 18 4.04 -6.04 13.04
N LEU A 19 4.98 -6.86 12.55
CA LEU A 19 4.69 -8.06 11.76
C LEU A 19 3.89 -9.11 12.54
N ASP A 20 4.15 -9.26 13.83
CA ASP A 20 3.43 -10.18 14.73
C ASP A 20 2.01 -9.68 15.01
N GLN A 21 1.82 -8.37 15.20
CA GLN A 21 0.47 -7.77 15.31
C GLN A 21 -0.30 -7.92 13.99
N ILE A 22 0.36 -7.72 12.85
CA ILE A 22 -0.19 -7.96 11.52
C ILE A 22 -0.57 -9.45 11.34
N HIS A 23 0.28 -10.38 11.78
CA HIS A 23 0.02 -11.82 11.73
C HIS A 23 -1.17 -12.23 12.61
N THR A 24 -1.29 -11.62 13.79
CA THR A 24 -2.37 -11.89 14.75
C THR A 24 -3.73 -11.40 14.22
N LEU A 25 -3.75 -10.37 13.37
CA LEU A 25 -4.95 -9.85 12.70
C LEU A 25 -5.40 -10.69 11.49
N SER A 26 -4.66 -11.74 11.15
CA SER A 26 -4.86 -12.54 9.95
C SER A 26 -5.52 -13.89 10.24
N TYR A 27 -6.78 -13.96 10.71
CA TYR A 27 -7.49 -15.27 10.76
C TYR A 27 -9.01 -15.20 10.57
N HIS A 28 -9.51 -16.27 9.95
CA HIS A 28 -10.85 -16.55 9.39
C HIS A 28 -11.11 -15.93 8.01
N ARG A 29 -10.85 -16.72 6.97
CA ARG A 29 -11.26 -16.46 5.58
C ARG A 29 -12.21 -17.53 5.10
N THR A 30 -13.20 -17.11 4.33
CA THR A 30 -14.03 -18.02 3.54
C THR A 30 -13.32 -18.37 2.23
N GLU A 31 -13.67 -19.50 1.61
CA GLU A 31 -13.11 -19.90 0.30
C GLU A 31 -13.37 -18.85 -0.79
N THR A 32 -14.52 -18.18 -0.72
CA THR A 32 -14.91 -17.07 -1.61
C THR A 32 -13.95 -15.89 -1.52
N GLU A 33 -13.51 -15.53 -0.30
CA GLU A 33 -12.58 -14.41 -0.09
C GLU A 33 -11.17 -14.72 -0.59
N LEU A 34 -10.74 -15.98 -0.49
CA LEU A 34 -9.47 -16.43 -1.05
C LEU A 34 -9.47 -16.34 -2.57
N ARG A 35 -10.53 -16.78 -3.23
CA ARG A 35 -10.67 -16.69 -4.70
C ARG A 35 -10.68 -15.24 -5.18
N PHE A 36 -11.48 -14.40 -4.54
CA PHE A 36 -11.55 -12.99 -4.89
C PHE A 36 -10.22 -12.25 -4.63
N SER A 37 -9.52 -12.57 -3.53
CA SER A 37 -8.16 -12.05 -3.31
C SER A 37 -7.22 -12.44 -4.46
N GLY A 38 -7.35 -13.65 -5.00
CA GLY A 38 -6.60 -14.11 -6.17
C GLY A 38 -6.89 -13.27 -7.43
N GLU A 39 -8.15 -12.92 -7.69
CA GLU A 39 -8.53 -12.05 -8.80
C GLU A 39 -7.94 -10.63 -8.65
N VAL A 40 -8.01 -10.07 -7.44
CA VAL A 40 -7.40 -8.77 -7.12
C VAL A 40 -5.89 -8.79 -7.37
N PHE A 41 -5.20 -9.83 -6.90
CA PHE A 41 -3.75 -9.93 -7.08
C PHE A 41 -3.34 -10.18 -8.52
N SER A 42 -4.09 -10.98 -9.28
CA SER A 42 -3.84 -11.17 -10.71
C SER A 42 -3.95 -9.85 -11.47
N ALA A 43 -5.05 -9.11 -11.25
CA ALA A 43 -5.24 -7.80 -11.88
C ALA A 43 -4.14 -6.82 -11.46
N ALA A 44 -3.77 -6.82 -10.18
CA ALA A 44 -2.74 -5.93 -9.67
C ALA A 44 -1.34 -6.26 -10.20
N THR A 45 -1.02 -7.54 -10.48
CA THR A 45 0.23 -7.91 -11.17
C THR A 45 0.29 -7.28 -12.57
N GLU A 46 -0.77 -7.38 -13.37
CA GLU A 46 -0.83 -6.74 -14.69
C GLU A 46 -0.66 -5.22 -14.60
N ILE A 47 -1.33 -4.58 -13.63
CA ILE A 47 -1.19 -3.13 -13.40
C ILE A 47 0.22 -2.75 -12.95
N VAL A 48 0.86 -3.58 -12.12
CA VAL A 48 2.24 -3.32 -11.67
C VAL A 48 3.22 -3.45 -12.83
N GLU A 49 3.04 -4.41 -13.73
CA GLU A 49 3.87 -4.53 -14.94
C GLU A 49 3.83 -3.26 -15.79
N GLU A 50 2.64 -2.68 -16.00
CA GLU A 50 2.50 -1.38 -16.67
C GLU A 50 3.13 -0.23 -15.86
N ALA A 51 2.96 -0.23 -14.53
CA ALA A 51 3.50 0.82 -13.66
C ALA A 51 5.03 0.83 -13.63
N ILE A 52 5.69 -0.33 -13.78
CA ILE A 52 7.16 -0.42 -13.89
C ILE A 52 7.66 0.37 -15.09
N ASP A 53 6.88 0.45 -16.16
CA ASP A 53 7.28 1.10 -17.38
C ASP A 53 7.26 2.63 -17.35
N LEU A 54 6.70 3.23 -16.30
CA LEU A 54 6.75 4.67 -16.05
C LEU A 54 8.20 5.18 -15.98
N PRO A 55 8.55 6.27 -16.69
CA PRO A 55 9.92 6.80 -16.75
C PRO A 55 10.55 7.05 -15.37
N GLU A 56 9.77 7.55 -14.41
CA GLU A 56 10.21 7.81 -13.03
C GLU A 56 10.57 6.53 -12.28
N ASN A 57 9.82 5.44 -12.48
CA ASN A 57 10.06 4.17 -11.80
C ASN A 57 11.32 3.49 -12.37
N LYS A 58 11.50 3.52 -13.69
CA LYS A 58 12.73 3.07 -14.36
C LYS A 58 13.96 3.84 -13.90
N LYS A 59 13.85 5.17 -13.83
CA LYS A 59 14.94 6.06 -13.40
C LYS A 59 15.39 5.74 -11.97
N ASP A 60 14.44 5.45 -11.07
CA ASP A 60 14.72 5.16 -9.66
C ASP A 60 15.02 3.67 -9.39
N GLY A 61 15.05 2.82 -10.42
CA GLY A 61 15.28 1.38 -10.30
C GLY A 61 14.21 0.66 -9.49
N ARG A 62 12.94 1.08 -9.62
CA ARG A 62 11.78 0.47 -8.94
C ARG A 62 11.08 -0.46 -9.91
N TYR A 63 11.14 -1.75 -9.65
CA TYR A 63 10.57 -2.78 -10.53
C TYR A 63 9.56 -3.69 -9.80
N GLY A 64 8.81 -3.18 -8.84
CA GLY A 64 7.82 -3.99 -8.12
C GLY A 64 7.59 -3.54 -6.68
N GLY A 65 6.80 -4.31 -5.95
CA GLY A 65 6.37 -3.95 -4.61
C GLY A 65 5.44 -4.98 -3.95
N CYS A 66 4.95 -4.63 -2.78
CA CYS A 66 4.02 -5.43 -1.98
C CYS A 66 2.61 -4.86 -2.08
N MET A 67 1.62 -5.73 -2.31
CA MET A 67 0.20 -5.37 -2.19
C MET A 67 -0.40 -6.06 -0.97
N VAL A 68 -1.25 -5.34 -0.28
CA VAL A 68 -2.14 -5.88 0.75
C VAL A 68 -3.56 -5.65 0.29
N TYR A 69 -4.33 -6.72 0.20
CA TYR A 69 -5.77 -6.69 0.02
C TYR A 69 -6.45 -7.11 1.31
N GLY A 70 -7.51 -6.44 1.73
CA GLY A 70 -8.29 -6.86 2.89
C GLY A 70 -9.68 -6.28 2.89
N ARG A 71 -10.47 -6.64 3.89
CA ARG A 71 -11.77 -6.02 4.16
C ARG A 71 -11.82 -5.54 5.60
N ARG A 72 -12.44 -4.39 5.83
CA ARG A 72 -12.61 -3.78 7.16
C ARG A 72 -13.30 -4.70 8.18
N SER A 73 -14.11 -5.65 7.72
CA SER A 73 -15.00 -6.47 8.55
C SER A 73 -14.57 -7.93 8.74
N VAL A 74 -13.51 -8.42 8.09
CA VAL A 74 -13.23 -9.88 8.04
C VAL A 74 -11.78 -10.24 8.34
N SER A 75 -10.83 -9.94 7.44
CA SER A 75 -9.39 -10.22 7.61
C SER A 75 -8.57 -9.60 6.46
N TRP A 76 -7.23 -9.68 6.51
CA TRP A 76 -6.32 -9.14 5.48
C TRP A 76 -5.52 -10.26 4.82
N THR A 77 -5.15 -10.04 3.56
CA THR A 77 -4.27 -10.89 2.75
C THR A 77 -3.14 -10.04 2.18
N PRO A 78 -1.89 -10.22 2.63
CA PRO A 78 -0.75 -9.75 1.85
C PRO A 78 -0.54 -10.64 0.62
N ALA A 79 -0.08 -10.05 -0.47
CA ALA A 79 0.56 -10.78 -1.56
C ALA A 79 1.70 -9.96 -2.18
N SER A 80 2.78 -10.67 -2.50
CA SER A 80 3.85 -10.14 -3.33
C SER A 80 3.41 -10.12 -4.79
N LEU A 81 3.32 -8.93 -5.39
CA LEU A 81 2.80 -8.80 -6.75
C LEU A 81 3.86 -8.71 -7.84
N PHE A 82 5.12 -8.47 -7.49
CA PHE A 82 6.27 -8.67 -8.36
C PHE A 82 7.56 -8.47 -7.53
N ILE A 83 8.48 -9.43 -7.54
CA ILE A 83 9.68 -9.44 -6.67
C ILE A 83 10.95 -8.97 -7.42
N GLY A 84 10.91 -8.89 -8.76
CA GLY A 84 12.10 -8.68 -9.59
C GLY A 84 12.95 -7.44 -9.29
N GLY A 85 12.36 -6.36 -8.75
CA GLY A 85 13.06 -5.13 -8.36
C GLY A 85 13.34 -4.95 -6.86
N ALA A 86 12.75 -5.77 -6.00
CA ALA A 86 12.80 -5.60 -4.55
C ALA A 86 13.99 -6.29 -3.87
N ILE A 87 14.93 -6.81 -4.67
CA ILE A 87 16.12 -7.55 -4.22
C ILE A 87 17.24 -6.60 -3.76
N ALA A 88 17.14 -5.29 -4.05
CA ALA A 88 18.12 -4.32 -3.58
C ALA A 88 18.05 -4.15 -2.06
N GLU A 89 19.22 -3.96 -1.44
CA GLU A 89 19.33 -3.69 -0.02
C GLU A 89 18.78 -2.30 0.34
N ASP A 90 18.20 -2.20 1.53
CA ASP A 90 17.80 -0.94 2.14
C ASP A 90 18.63 -0.75 3.42
N PRO A 91 19.34 0.39 3.60
CA PRO A 91 20.23 0.60 4.74
C PRO A 91 19.54 0.50 6.12
N GLU A 92 18.24 0.75 6.18
CA GLU A 92 17.46 0.77 7.41
C GLU A 92 16.73 -0.57 7.65
N PHE A 93 16.25 -1.21 6.58
CA PHE A 93 15.40 -2.40 6.65
C PHE A 93 16.08 -3.70 6.21
N GLY A 94 17.36 -3.66 5.81
CA GLY A 94 18.07 -4.82 5.24
C GLY A 94 17.66 -5.04 3.79
N HIS A 95 16.43 -5.52 3.55
CA HIS A 95 15.88 -5.69 2.20
C HIS A 95 14.80 -4.66 1.89
N LYS A 96 14.81 -4.07 0.68
CA LYS A 96 13.72 -3.18 0.23
C LYS A 96 12.36 -3.86 0.28
N TRP A 97 12.31 -5.19 0.09
CA TRP A 97 11.10 -5.97 0.24
C TRP A 97 10.45 -5.85 1.64
N ASP A 98 11.25 -5.86 2.70
CA ASP A 98 10.74 -5.77 4.08
C ASP A 98 10.14 -4.38 4.35
N LYS A 99 10.82 -3.35 3.84
CA LYS A 99 10.30 -1.97 3.85
C LYS A 99 8.98 -1.83 3.12
N TYR A 100 8.87 -2.38 1.90
CA TYR A 100 7.64 -2.31 1.12
C TYR A 100 6.50 -3.08 1.78
N THR A 101 6.80 -4.24 2.35
CA THR A 101 5.83 -5.02 3.13
C THR A 101 5.33 -4.22 4.33
N LEU A 102 6.24 -3.66 5.14
CA LEU A 102 5.90 -2.82 6.28
C LEU A 102 5.03 -1.62 5.87
N TYR A 103 5.38 -0.93 4.80
CA TYR A 103 4.63 0.24 4.33
C TYR A 103 3.27 -0.12 3.74
N ALA A 104 3.16 -1.20 2.96
CA ALA A 104 1.87 -1.67 2.42
C ALA A 104 0.92 -2.06 3.55
N PHE A 105 1.38 -2.83 4.54
CA PHE A 105 0.60 -3.12 5.73
C PHE A 105 0.25 -1.88 6.52
N GLY A 106 1.18 -0.94 6.64
CA GLY A 106 0.93 0.26 7.40
C GLY A 106 -0.17 1.14 6.80
N LYS A 107 -0.19 1.24 5.48
CA LYS A 107 -1.26 1.91 4.72
C LYS A 107 -2.60 1.22 4.95
N ALA A 108 -2.64 -0.11 4.93
CA ALA A 108 -3.86 -0.87 5.21
C ALA A 108 -4.36 -0.65 6.65
N ALA A 109 -3.46 -0.72 7.65
CA ALA A 109 -3.81 -0.50 9.05
C ALA A 109 -4.42 0.89 9.30
N VAL A 110 -3.86 1.94 8.68
CA VAL A 110 -4.42 3.31 8.73
C VAL A 110 -5.87 3.33 8.28
N LEU A 111 -6.19 2.67 7.16
CA LEU A 111 -7.53 2.66 6.56
C LEU A 111 -8.55 1.82 7.33
N ILE A 112 -8.06 0.91 8.17
CA ILE A 112 -8.86 0.06 9.05
C ILE A 112 -9.17 0.79 10.34
N SER A 113 -8.16 1.39 10.95
CA SER A 113 -8.31 2.17 12.18
C SER A 113 -9.09 3.47 11.97
N ASN A 114 -9.17 3.97 10.73
CA ASN A 114 -9.91 5.19 10.38
C ASN A 114 -10.95 4.88 9.29
N GLN A 115 -12.15 4.47 9.70
CA GLN A 115 -13.20 4.03 8.76
C GLN A 115 -13.72 5.15 7.84
N ASP A 116 -13.51 6.41 8.17
CA ASP A 116 -13.93 7.54 7.34
C ASP A 116 -12.96 7.86 6.20
N PHE A 117 -11.74 7.30 6.26
CA PHE A 117 -10.72 7.54 5.24
C PHE A 117 -10.98 6.70 3.99
N LEU A 118 -10.80 7.31 2.84
CA LEU A 118 -10.80 6.69 1.52
C LEU A 118 -9.39 6.39 1.04
N THR A 119 -8.39 7.08 1.59
CA THR A 119 -6.97 6.89 1.27
C THR A 119 -6.09 7.02 2.50
N SER A 120 -5.01 6.24 2.56
CA SER A 120 -4.04 6.35 3.64
C SER A 120 -3.32 7.70 3.65
N GLY A 121 -3.37 8.47 2.55
CA GLY A 121 -2.85 9.84 2.48
C GLY A 121 -3.55 10.81 3.44
N GLU A 122 -4.83 10.58 3.75
CA GLU A 122 -5.61 11.40 4.70
C GLU A 122 -5.01 11.37 6.12
N ASN A 123 -4.20 10.35 6.45
CA ASN A 123 -3.50 10.24 7.73
C ASN A 123 -2.59 11.44 8.01
N LYS A 124 -2.08 12.14 6.97
CA LYS A 124 -1.26 13.35 7.12
C LYS A 124 -2.02 14.51 7.80
N SER A 125 -3.35 14.49 7.76
CA SER A 125 -4.20 15.47 8.44
C SER A 125 -4.31 15.22 9.96
N LEU A 126 -3.96 14.01 10.43
CA LEU A 126 -3.99 13.67 11.84
C LEU A 126 -2.77 14.23 12.58
N SER A 127 -2.96 14.57 13.86
CA SER A 127 -1.84 14.95 14.73
C SER A 127 -0.80 13.82 14.83
N GLN A 128 0.47 14.18 15.08
CA GLN A 128 1.55 13.19 15.20
C GLN A 128 1.25 12.12 16.26
N ASP A 129 0.73 12.51 17.42
CA ASP A 129 0.35 11.58 18.49
C ASP A 129 -0.72 10.58 18.05
N ARG A 130 -1.68 10.99 17.21
CA ARG A 130 -2.69 10.07 16.67
C ARG A 130 -2.11 9.11 15.65
N ARG A 131 -1.18 9.58 14.81
CA ARG A 131 -0.49 8.75 13.82
C ARG A 131 0.32 7.63 14.48
N LEU A 132 1.09 7.98 15.52
CA LEU A 132 1.96 7.04 16.24
C LEU A 132 1.19 5.94 16.97
N ARG A 133 -0.06 6.18 17.39
CA ARG A 133 -0.91 5.16 18.03
C ARG A 133 -1.35 4.04 17.09
N ILE A 134 -1.39 4.31 15.78
CA ILE A 134 -1.76 3.32 14.78
C ILE A 134 -0.52 2.51 14.43
N ILE A 135 0.55 3.22 14.03
CA ILE A 135 1.87 2.66 13.74
C ILE A 135 2.92 3.66 14.20
N ASN A 136 3.94 3.19 14.91
CA ASN A 136 5.02 4.03 15.47
C ASN A 136 5.97 4.65 14.41
N ASN A 137 5.66 4.48 13.12
CA ASN A 137 6.44 4.95 11.98
C ASN A 137 5.59 5.83 11.05
N PRO A 138 6.20 6.82 10.36
CA PRO A 138 5.50 7.60 9.35
C PRO A 138 5.11 6.70 8.17
N VAL A 139 3.82 6.37 8.07
CA VAL A 139 3.26 5.60 6.95
C VAL A 139 3.00 6.55 5.77
N PRO A 140 3.59 6.30 4.58
CA PRO A 140 3.28 7.09 3.39
C PRO A 140 1.85 6.86 2.91
N GLY A 141 1.29 7.76 2.10
CA GLY A 141 -0.02 7.55 1.46
C GLY A 141 0.00 6.42 0.41
N GLY A 142 -1.09 6.24 -0.32
CA GLY A 142 -1.14 5.32 -1.46
C GLY A 142 -1.78 3.96 -1.23
N GLY A 143 -2.48 3.78 -0.11
CA GLY A 143 -3.53 2.77 -0.01
C GLY A 143 -4.90 3.42 -0.18
N ILE A 144 -5.90 2.65 -0.61
CA ILE A 144 -7.29 3.08 -0.76
C ILE A 144 -8.25 2.17 -0.02
N ALA A 145 -9.39 2.73 0.39
CA ALA A 145 -10.56 2.00 0.83
C ALA A 145 -11.71 2.22 -0.17
N THR A 146 -12.37 1.13 -0.56
CA THR A 146 -13.50 1.13 -1.47
C THR A 146 -14.81 1.27 -0.69
N PRO A 147 -15.93 1.67 -1.35
CA PRO A 147 -17.21 1.83 -0.68
C PRO A 147 -17.77 0.56 -0.02
N ASP A 148 -17.41 -0.62 -0.54
CA ASP A 148 -17.79 -1.92 0.05
C ASP A 148 -16.94 -2.32 1.27
N GLY A 149 -15.98 -1.46 1.67
CA GLY A 149 -15.08 -1.69 2.79
C GLY A 149 -13.88 -2.57 2.45
N SER A 150 -13.64 -2.87 1.18
CA SER A 150 -12.38 -3.47 0.73
C SER A 150 -11.24 -2.44 0.81
N ILE A 151 -10.03 -2.92 1.03
CA ILE A 151 -8.82 -2.13 1.19
C ILE A 151 -7.76 -2.70 0.27
N LEU A 152 -7.14 -1.82 -0.50
CA LEU A 152 -6.00 -2.12 -1.36
C LEU A 152 -4.88 -1.19 -0.96
N ALA A 153 -3.73 -1.74 -0.63
CA ALA A 153 -2.57 -0.95 -0.24
C ALA A 153 -1.32 -1.50 -0.92
N PHE A 154 -0.71 -0.68 -1.76
CA PHE A 154 0.51 -1.03 -2.47
C PHE A 154 1.70 -0.23 -1.92
N SER A 155 2.90 -0.81 -1.91
CA SER A 155 4.13 -0.06 -1.73
C SER A 155 5.24 -0.61 -2.62
N GLY A 156 5.86 0.29 -3.38
CA GLY A 156 6.99 -0.02 -4.25
C GLY A 156 7.45 1.16 -5.11
N PHE A 157 6.55 2.13 -5.33
CA PHE A 157 6.75 3.32 -6.17
C PHE A 157 6.62 4.62 -5.35
N SER A 158 6.32 5.74 -6.00
CA SER A 158 5.96 7.00 -5.33
C SER A 158 4.58 6.88 -4.66
N GLU A 159 4.23 7.84 -3.79
CA GLU A 159 2.91 7.84 -3.15
C GLU A 159 1.78 7.91 -4.17
N GLU A 160 1.95 8.75 -5.20
CA GLU A 160 1.02 8.92 -6.31
C GLU A 160 0.87 7.64 -7.13
N ALA A 161 1.98 6.98 -7.45
CA ALA A 161 1.98 5.75 -8.25
C ALA A 161 1.46 4.55 -7.45
N ASP A 162 1.79 4.46 -6.16
CA ASP A 162 1.25 3.44 -5.27
C ASP A 162 -0.29 3.55 -5.18
N GLU A 163 -0.80 4.77 -5.01
CA GLU A 163 -2.25 5.03 -5.01
C GLU A 163 -2.87 4.69 -6.38
N ALA A 164 -2.19 5.04 -7.47
CA ALA A 164 -2.66 4.77 -8.82
C ALA A 164 -2.77 3.27 -9.13
N VAL A 165 -1.80 2.46 -8.68
CA VAL A 165 -1.84 0.99 -8.78
C VAL A 165 -3.07 0.44 -8.06
N CYS A 166 -3.36 0.94 -6.84
CA CYS A 166 -4.53 0.51 -6.09
C CYS A 166 -5.84 0.91 -6.78
N LEU A 167 -5.94 2.14 -7.28
CA LEU A 167 -7.11 2.65 -7.99
C LEU A 167 -7.37 1.86 -9.27
N ALA A 168 -6.34 1.64 -10.08
CA ALA A 168 -6.47 0.92 -11.34
C ALA A 168 -6.83 -0.55 -11.12
N THR A 169 -6.22 -1.20 -10.12
CA THR A 169 -6.59 -2.56 -9.72
C THR A 169 -8.06 -2.63 -9.33
N ALA A 170 -8.50 -1.79 -8.38
CA ALA A 170 -9.87 -1.79 -7.88
C ALA A 170 -10.90 -1.50 -8.98
N TRP A 171 -10.56 -0.62 -9.92
CA TRP A 171 -11.40 -0.32 -11.06
C TRP A 171 -11.47 -1.51 -12.02
N LYS A 172 -10.33 -2.13 -12.37
CA LYS A 172 -10.26 -3.29 -13.28
C LYS A 172 -11.09 -4.47 -12.80
N VAL A 173 -11.11 -4.74 -11.49
CA VAL A 173 -11.90 -5.83 -10.89
C VAL A 173 -13.32 -5.42 -10.49
N GLY A 174 -13.74 -4.19 -10.80
CA GLY A 174 -15.11 -3.71 -10.57
C GLY A 174 -15.47 -3.40 -9.12
N LEU A 175 -14.50 -3.20 -8.22
CA LEU A 175 -14.75 -2.73 -6.85
C LEU A 175 -15.12 -1.24 -6.81
N ILE A 176 -14.65 -0.47 -7.79
CA ILE A 176 -14.99 0.94 -7.97
C ILE A 176 -15.20 1.26 -9.45
N ASN A 177 -15.91 2.35 -9.72
CA ASN A 177 -16.02 2.93 -11.06
C ASN A 177 -15.13 4.19 -11.20
N GLU A 178 -15.08 4.77 -12.42
CA GLU A 178 -14.28 5.96 -12.72
C GLU A 178 -14.57 7.14 -11.78
N GLN A 179 -15.86 7.38 -11.48
CA GLN A 179 -16.26 8.49 -10.61
C GLN A 179 -15.76 8.27 -9.18
N GLN A 180 -15.89 7.06 -8.65
CA GLN A 180 -15.39 6.70 -7.33
C GLN A 180 -13.86 6.78 -7.26
N ALA A 181 -13.16 6.30 -8.30
CA ALA A 181 -11.70 6.42 -8.38
C ALA A 181 -11.23 7.88 -8.32
N ARG A 182 -11.91 8.79 -9.04
CA ARG A 182 -11.62 10.23 -8.99
C ARG A 182 -11.85 10.83 -7.61
N ILE A 183 -12.94 10.46 -6.93
CA ILE A 183 -13.24 10.94 -5.56
C ILE A 183 -12.14 10.51 -4.60
N ILE A 184 -11.73 9.24 -4.64
CA ILE A 184 -10.68 8.70 -3.78
C ILE A 184 -9.36 9.43 -4.03
N ALA A 185 -8.94 9.56 -5.30
CA ALA A 185 -7.71 10.25 -5.67
C ALA A 185 -7.67 11.71 -5.20
N ASN A 186 -8.78 12.43 -5.31
CA ASN A 186 -8.89 13.83 -4.87
C ASN A 186 -8.72 14.01 -3.35
N LYS A 187 -9.06 12.99 -2.56
CA LYS A 187 -8.78 13.00 -1.11
C LYS A 187 -7.34 12.63 -0.77
N GLY A 188 -6.67 11.94 -1.70
CA GLY A 188 -5.32 11.42 -1.53
C GLY A 188 -4.30 12.36 -2.13
N THR A 189 -3.63 11.86 -3.16
CA THR A 189 -2.52 12.59 -3.78
C THR A 189 -2.96 13.62 -4.82
N GLY A 190 -4.22 13.56 -5.27
CA GLY A 190 -4.79 14.42 -6.32
C GLY A 190 -4.27 14.14 -7.74
N LYS A 191 -3.19 13.37 -7.90
CA LYS A 191 -2.56 13.04 -9.19
C LYS A 191 -2.71 11.56 -9.58
N SER A 192 -2.96 10.70 -8.62
CA SER A 192 -3.06 9.24 -8.80
C SER A 192 -4.14 8.82 -9.79
N PHE A 193 -5.21 9.59 -9.96
CA PHE A 193 -6.28 9.25 -10.91
C PHE A 193 -5.79 9.25 -12.37
N ASP A 194 -5.06 10.29 -12.78
CA ASP A 194 -4.59 10.41 -14.16
C ASP A 194 -3.55 9.34 -14.47
N ILE A 195 -2.69 9.01 -13.48
CA ILE A 195 -1.75 7.89 -13.57
C ILE A 195 -2.51 6.56 -13.64
N ALA A 196 -3.54 6.34 -12.81
CA ALA A 196 -4.32 5.11 -12.83
C ALA A 196 -4.96 4.84 -14.19
N LYS A 197 -5.44 5.89 -14.88
CA LYS A 197 -6.01 5.77 -16.22
C LYS A 197 -5.01 5.25 -17.24
N THR A 198 -3.72 5.55 -17.11
CA THR A 198 -2.74 5.05 -18.09
C THR A 198 -2.56 3.54 -18.01
N PHE A 199 -2.90 2.90 -16.88
CA PHE A 199 -2.75 1.45 -16.69
C PHE A 199 -3.94 0.63 -17.19
N ILE A 200 -5.11 1.25 -17.43
CA ILE A 200 -6.37 0.54 -17.73
C ILE A 200 -6.71 0.55 -19.24
N ILE A 201 -6.01 1.36 -20.04
CA ILE A 201 -6.37 1.62 -21.45
C ILE A 201 -5.90 0.50 -22.42
N HIS A 202 -5.35 -0.59 -21.91
CA HIS A 202 -4.85 -1.74 -22.69
C HIS A 202 -5.60 -3.03 -22.34
#